data_AF-X1MSS9-F1
#
_entry.id   AF-X1MSS9-F1
#
_cell.length_a   1.000
_cell.length_b   1.000
_cell.length_c   1.000
_cell.angle_alpha   90.00
_cell.angle_beta   90.00
_cell.angle_gamma   90.00
#
_symmetry.space_group_name_H-M   'P 1'
#
loop_
_entity.id
_entity.type
_entity.pdbx_description
1 polymer ?
#
loop_
_entity_poly.entity_id
_entity_poly.type
_entity_poly.pdbx_seq_one_letter_code
_entity_poly.pdbx_strand_id
1 'polypeptide(L)'
;MNFKKYHYFFQEFLKERSSRGLYDLIHLDLIPKLNIYREDLIPPDLDLSSYPELNLEAVLVSHPHMDHFGNIGLLKTDIPIIASPMSFALIKGMADSS
;
A
#
# COMPACT_ATOMS: atom_id res chain seq x y z
N MET A 1 3.51 4.07 -3.95
CA MET A 1 3.53 5.21 -3.02
C MET A 1 3.63 6.54 -3.79
N ASN A 2 2.59 7.37 -3.81
CA ASN A 2 2.67 8.64 -4.55
C ASN A 2 3.52 9.68 -3.78
N PHE A 3 4.80 9.82 -4.12
CA PHE A 3 5.73 10.72 -3.41
C PHE A 3 5.24 12.17 -3.32
N LYS A 4 4.64 12.70 -4.38
CA LYS A 4 4.11 14.07 -4.39
C LYS A 4 3.00 14.24 -3.37
N LYS A 5 2.06 13.28 -3.29
CA LYS A 5 0.98 13.32 -2.31
C LYS A 5 1.49 13.17 -0.87
N TYR A 6 2.41 12.22 -0.65
CA TYR A 6 3.00 12.00 0.67
C TYR A 6 3.70 13.26 1.19
N HIS A 7 4.43 13.98 0.31
CA HIS A 7 5.14 15.20 0.68
C HIS A 7 4.24 16.34 1.19
N TYR A 8 2.93 16.34 0.89
CA TYR A 8 2.01 17.33 1.45
C TYR A 8 1.72 17.12 2.94
N PHE A 9 1.89 15.90 3.45
CA PHE A 9 1.51 15.54 4.82
C PHE A 9 2.70 15.06 5.65
N PHE A 10 3.66 14.40 5.02
CA PHE A 10 4.83 13.83 5.66
C PHE A 10 6.08 14.51 5.11
N GLN A 11 6.81 15.15 6.02
CA GLN A 11 8.01 15.96 5.77
C GLN A 11 9.11 15.49 6.73
N GLU A 12 10.28 16.14 6.71
CA GLU A 12 11.46 15.76 7.51
C GLU A 12 11.16 15.35 8.96
N PHE A 13 10.26 16.07 9.65
CA PHE A 13 9.94 15.85 11.06
C PHE A 13 8.59 15.21 11.31
N LEU A 14 7.72 15.13 10.30
CA LEU A 14 6.36 14.60 10.44
C LEU A 14 6.24 13.29 9.68
N LYS A 15 6.05 12.20 10.43
CA LYS A 15 5.91 10.84 9.90
C LYS A 15 4.48 10.34 10.05
N GLU A 16 4.17 9.27 9.32
CA GLU A 16 2.94 8.52 9.53
C GLU A 16 2.82 8.04 10.98
N ARG A 17 1.58 8.01 11.48
CA ARG A 17 1.28 7.42 12.78
C ARG A 17 1.20 5.91 12.59
N SER A 18 2.30 5.21 12.76
CA SER A 18 2.38 3.77 12.57
C SER A 18 1.30 2.99 13.37
N SER A 19 0.90 3.49 14.53
CA SER A 19 -0.17 2.91 15.37
C SER A 19 -1.59 3.04 14.79
N ARG A 20 -1.79 3.84 13.73
CA ARG A 20 -3.10 4.10 13.10
C ARG A 20 -3.33 3.28 11.82
N GLY A 21 -2.39 2.40 11.45
CA GLY A 21 -2.54 1.51 10.30
C GLY A 21 -2.99 2.25 9.03
N LEU A 22 -4.07 1.78 8.41
CA LEU A 22 -4.62 2.35 7.16
C LEU A 22 -5.35 3.67 7.33
N TYR A 23 -5.68 4.10 8.56
CA TYR A 23 -6.59 5.22 8.79
C TYR A 23 -6.12 6.49 8.09
N ASP A 24 -4.88 6.91 8.32
CA ASP A 24 -4.35 8.15 7.75
C ASP A 24 -4.18 8.03 6.24
N LEU A 25 -3.75 6.87 5.75
CA LEU A 25 -3.57 6.63 4.32
C LEU A 25 -4.88 6.78 3.54
N ILE A 26 -5.98 6.27 4.10
CA ILE A 26 -7.33 6.39 3.53
C ILE A 26 -7.88 7.81 3.64
N HIS A 27 -7.75 8.44 4.82
CA HIS A 27 -8.32 9.77 5.07
C HIS A 27 -7.60 10.89 4.30
N LEU A 28 -6.29 10.75 4.07
CA LEU A 28 -5.46 11.69 3.33
C LEU A 28 -5.41 11.38 1.82
N ASP A 29 -6.23 10.44 1.33
CA ASP A 29 -6.29 9.99 -0.06
C ASP A 29 -4.91 9.61 -0.63
N LEU A 30 -4.06 9.00 0.21
CA LEU A 30 -2.74 8.48 -0.15
C LEU A 30 -2.82 7.08 -0.77
N ILE A 31 -3.89 6.34 -0.45
CA ILE A 31 -4.31 5.10 -1.10
C ILE A 31 -5.78 5.18 -1.52
N PRO A 32 -6.21 4.37 -2.51
CA PRO A 32 -7.61 4.28 -2.90
C PRO A 32 -8.53 3.84 -1.75
N LYS A 33 -9.77 4.33 -1.77
CA LYS A 33 -10.84 3.88 -0.85
C LYS A 33 -11.48 2.60 -1.40
N LEU A 34 -10.85 1.46 -1.12
CA LEU A 34 -11.22 0.13 -1.60
C LEU A 34 -11.19 -0.89 -0.46
N ASN A 35 -11.99 -1.95 -0.55
CA ASN A 35 -11.99 -3.04 0.42
C ASN A 35 -11.07 -4.20 0.01
N ILE A 36 -9.78 -3.90 -0.18
CA ILE A 36 -8.76 -4.85 -0.71
C ILE A 36 -7.51 -4.95 0.16
N TYR A 37 -7.56 -4.35 1.35
CA TYR A 37 -6.43 -4.23 2.26
C TYR A 37 -6.49 -5.26 3.38
N ARG A 38 -5.34 -5.54 4.00
CA ARG A 38 -5.24 -6.52 5.09
C ARG A 38 -6.02 -6.07 6.31
N GLU A 39 -6.71 -7.02 6.92
CA GLU A 39 -7.56 -6.79 8.09
C GLU A 39 -6.75 -6.35 9.32
N ASP A 40 -5.51 -6.86 9.49
CA ASP A 40 -4.66 -6.53 10.63
C ASP A 40 -4.14 -5.08 10.62
N LEU A 41 -4.28 -4.36 9.51
CA LEU A 41 -3.93 -2.96 9.38
C LEU A 41 -5.14 -2.01 9.55
N ILE A 42 -6.35 -2.55 9.70
CA ILE A 42 -7.59 -1.78 9.85
C ILE A 42 -7.83 -1.50 11.34
N PRO A 43 -7.74 -0.24 11.80
CA PRO A 43 -8.09 0.09 13.18
C PRO A 43 -9.61 0.03 13.41
N PRO A 44 -10.08 -0.14 14.66
CA PRO A 44 -11.50 -0.31 14.97
C PRO A 44 -12.42 0.82 14.53
N ASP A 45 -11.89 2.03 14.36
CA ASP A 45 -12.61 3.23 13.95
C ASP A 45 -12.57 3.49 12.43
N LEU A 46 -12.07 2.55 11.63
CA LEU A 46 -12.06 2.61 10.17
C LEU A 46 -12.96 1.54 9.57
N ASP A 47 -14.08 1.95 8.98
CA ASP A 47 -14.99 1.04 8.28
C ASP A 47 -14.68 0.97 6.78
N LEU A 48 -14.02 -0.11 6.35
CA LEU A 48 -13.77 -0.39 4.93
C LEU A 48 -14.95 -1.08 4.22
N SER A 49 -15.94 -1.60 4.95
CA SER A 49 -17.06 -2.35 4.36
C SER A 49 -17.96 -1.47 3.49
N SER A 50 -17.92 -0.16 3.73
CA SER A 50 -18.60 0.86 2.92
C SER A 50 -17.92 1.13 1.56
N TYR A 51 -16.67 0.68 1.38
CA TYR A 51 -15.92 0.91 0.15
C TYR A 51 -16.10 -0.23 -0.87
N PRO A 52 -15.95 0.05 -2.17
CA PRO A 52 -16.08 -0.95 -3.20
C PRO A 52 -15.12 -2.13 -2.96
N GLU A 53 -15.69 -3.34 -2.97
CA GLU A 53 -14.95 -4.56 -3.15
C GLU A 53 -14.77 -4.84 -4.64
N LEU A 54 -13.63 -5.42 -4.99
CA LEU A 54 -13.28 -5.75 -6.37
C LEU A 54 -13.15 -7.27 -6.48
N ASN A 55 -13.63 -7.83 -7.59
CA ASN A 55 -13.30 -9.21 -7.95
C ASN A 55 -11.86 -9.24 -8.47
N LEU A 56 -10.88 -9.28 -7.55
CA LEU A 56 -9.46 -9.23 -7.87
C LEU A 56 -8.90 -10.63 -8.06
N GLU A 57 -8.36 -10.88 -9.25
CA GLU A 57 -7.59 -12.10 -9.53
C GLU A 57 -6.10 -11.92 -9.22
N ALA A 58 -5.55 -10.72 -9.44
CA ALA A 58 -4.15 -10.38 -9.21
C ALA A 58 -3.91 -8.87 -9.27
N VAL A 59 -2.74 -8.43 -8.80
CA VAL A 59 -2.21 -7.07 -8.98
C VAL A 59 -0.93 -7.12 -9.82
N LEU A 60 -0.87 -6.31 -10.88
CA LEU A 60 0.33 -6.17 -11.70
C LEU A 60 1.23 -5.04 -11.19
N VAL A 61 2.52 -5.33 -11.03
CA VAL A 61 3.57 -4.33 -10.78
C VAL A 61 4.32 -4.09 -12.07
N SER A 62 4.26 -2.85 -12.58
CA SER A 62 4.86 -2.48 -13.86
C SER A 62 6.39 -2.53 -13.85
N HIS A 63 7.03 -1.99 -12.80
CA HIS A 63 8.48 -1.88 -12.66
C HIS A 63 8.86 -1.56 -11.20
N PRO A 64 10.14 -1.67 -10.78
CA PRO A 64 10.54 -1.72 -9.37
C PRO A 64 10.83 -0.33 -8.77
N HIS A 65 10.13 0.73 -9.23
CA HIS A 65 10.18 2.01 -8.54
C HIS A 65 9.14 2.04 -7.41
N MET A 66 9.50 2.64 -6.29
CA MET A 66 8.72 2.57 -5.05
C MET A 66 7.37 3.30 -5.13
N ASP A 67 7.18 4.18 -6.11
CA ASP A 67 5.86 4.72 -6.43
C ASP A 67 4.89 3.69 -7.03
N HIS A 68 5.41 2.63 -7.62
CA HIS A 68 4.64 1.53 -8.21
C HIS A 68 4.38 0.35 -7.25
N PHE A 69 5.30 0.06 -6.33
CA PHE A 69 5.15 -1.09 -5.42
C PHE A 69 5.17 -0.73 -3.92
N GLY A 70 5.52 0.51 -3.53
CA GLY A 70 5.79 0.85 -2.13
C GLY A 70 4.63 0.66 -1.15
N ASN A 71 3.39 0.57 -1.65
CA ASN A 71 2.20 0.33 -0.81
C ASN A 71 1.66 -1.11 -0.98
N ILE A 72 2.39 -2.00 -1.67
CA ILE A 72 1.90 -3.34 -1.99
C ILE A 72 1.69 -4.21 -0.75
N GLY A 73 2.47 -3.97 0.32
CA GLY A 73 2.34 -4.67 1.59
C GLY A 73 1.05 -4.37 2.36
N LEU A 74 0.24 -3.40 1.90
CA LEU A 74 -1.07 -3.09 2.47
C LEU A 74 -2.18 -4.01 1.96
N LEU A 75 -1.98 -4.67 0.81
CA LEU A 75 -2.98 -5.54 0.19
C LEU A 75 -3.16 -6.84 0.97
N LYS A 76 -4.39 -7.40 0.97
CA LYS A 76 -4.65 -8.73 1.53
C LYS A 76 -3.62 -9.74 0.99
N THR A 77 -3.11 -10.60 1.86
CA THR A 77 -1.95 -11.47 1.56
C THR A 77 -2.26 -12.62 0.61
N ASP A 78 -3.54 -12.90 0.37
CA ASP A 78 -4.03 -13.87 -0.59
C ASP A 78 -4.11 -13.34 -2.03
N ILE A 79 -3.97 -12.02 -2.24
CA ILE A 79 -3.98 -11.40 -3.57
C ILE A 79 -2.63 -11.68 -4.27
N PRO A 80 -2.63 -12.37 -5.43
CA PRO A 80 -1.40 -12.64 -6.18
C PRO A 80 -0.78 -11.36 -6.74
N ILE A 81 0.54 -11.26 -6.63
CA ILE A 81 1.33 -10.18 -7.24
C ILE A 81 2.06 -10.70 -8.48
N ILE A 82 1.84 -10.04 -9.61
CA ILE A 82 2.45 -10.37 -10.89
C ILE A 82 3.41 -9.28 -11.31
N ALA A 83 4.65 -9.65 -11.63
CA ALA A 83 5.67 -8.75 -12.14
C ALA A 83 6.63 -9.50 -13.07
N SER A 84 7.45 -8.78 -13.82
CA SER A 84 8.58 -9.41 -14.52
C SER A 84 9.55 -10.04 -13.51
N PRO A 85 10.26 -11.14 -13.86
CA PRO A 85 11.25 -11.75 -12.96
C PRO A 85 12.30 -10.76 -12.46
N MET A 86 12.74 -9.84 -13.33
CA MET A 86 13.70 -8.80 -12.97
C MET A 86 13.13 -7.80 -11.95
N SER A 87 11.89 -7.34 -12.15
CA SER A 87 11.25 -6.45 -11.17
C SER A 87 11.07 -7.15 -9.82
N PHE A 88 10.68 -8.43 -9.83
CA PHE A 88 10.51 -9.21 -8.61
C PHE A 88 11.84 -9.39 -7.86
N ALA A 89 12.92 -9.73 -8.57
CA ALA A 89 14.25 -9.86 -7.98
C ALA A 89 14.75 -8.55 -7.35
N LEU A 90 14.54 -7.41 -8.02
CA LEU A 90 14.91 -6.10 -7.48
C LEU A 90 14.09 -5.70 -6.26
N ILE A 91 12.76 -5.88 -6.30
CA ILE A 91 11.88 -5.59 -5.17
C ILE A 91 12.25 -6.48 -3.97
N LYS A 92 12.50 -7.78 -4.21
CA LYS A 92 12.94 -8.69 -3.16
C LYS A 92 14.29 -8.30 -2.57
N GLY A 93 15.25 -7.94 -3.43
CA GLY A 93 16.56 -7.44 -2.99
C GLY A 93 16.44 -6.20 -2.09
N MET A 94 15.59 -5.23 -2.46
CA MET A 94 15.32 -4.05 -1.62
C MET A 94 14.71 -4.44 -0.26
N ALA A 95 13.76 -5.38 -0.24
CA ALA A 95 13.12 -5.85 0.99
C ALA A 95 14.09 -6.60 1.92
N ASP A 96 15.06 -7.32 1.37
CA ASP A 96 16.04 -8.09 2.14
C ASP A 96 17.21 -7.23 2.67
N SER A 97 17.45 -6.07 2.06
CA SER A 97 18.53 -5.15 2.44
C SER A 97 18.09 -3.95 3.30
N SER A 98 16.81 -3.86 3.65
CA SER A 98 16.22 -2.74 4.41
C SER A 98 16.05 -3.06 5.89
#